data_AF-A0AAI9RY09-F1
#
_entry.id   AF-A0AAI9RY09-F1
#
_cell.length_a   1.000
_cell.length_b   1.000
_cell.length_c   1.000
_cell.angle_alpha   90.00
_cell.angle_beta   90.00
_cell.angle_gamma   90.00
#
_symmetry.space_group_name_H-M   'P 1'
#
loop_
_entity.id
_entity.type
_entity.pdbx_description
1 polymer ?
#
loop_
_entity_poly.entity_id
_entity_poly.type
_entity_poly.pdbx_seq_one_letter_code
_entity_poly.pdbx_strand_id
1 'polypeptide(L)'
;MKKILILFAVALIGFASCADSKQSMTITVTNPLALERVGEMVEVPMSDVVAKLKLADTAQIVVLDVDGQQVPYQVTYDEKVVFPATVEANGTAIYTIQPGTPAPFDVVACGKYYPERLDDVAWENDLGGFRAYGPALQARGERGFGYDLFTKYNTTEPILESLYAEELNPEKRAKIAELKKTDPKAASELQKAISYHIDHGYGMDCYAVGPTLGAGVAALMAGDTIIYPYCYRTQEILDNGPLRFTVKLEFNPLVVRGDSNVVETRVISLDAGSYLNKTIVSYTNLKEAMPVTTGLVLREPDGATVADAANGYITYVDPTTDRSGANGKIFVGAAFPAQVKEAKVVLLSEKEKKERGGADGHVLAISEYEPGSEYTYYWGSAWDKAAIKTPDAWNKYMAEYAQKLRTPLTVAY
;
A
#
# COMPACT_ATOMS: atom_id res chain seq x y z
N MET A 1 24.53 91.54 -13.21
CA MET A 1 23.20 90.93 -13.42
C MET A 1 23.05 89.78 -12.44
N LYS A 2 22.08 89.86 -11.53
CA LYS A 2 21.78 88.85 -10.50
C LYS A 2 21.33 87.55 -11.18
N LYS A 3 21.89 86.40 -10.80
CA LYS A 3 21.30 85.09 -11.08
C LYS A 3 21.15 84.34 -9.77
N ILE A 4 19.89 84.15 -9.40
CA ILE A 4 19.38 83.40 -8.26
C ILE A 4 19.54 81.91 -8.60
N LEU A 5 20.21 81.15 -7.74
CA LEU A 5 20.24 79.70 -7.79
C LEU A 5 19.18 79.16 -6.83
N ILE A 6 18.14 78.56 -7.39
CA ILE A 6 17.06 77.87 -6.67
C ILE A 6 17.55 76.44 -6.38
N LEU A 7 17.65 76.10 -5.10
CA LEU A 7 17.91 74.74 -4.62
C LEU A 7 16.60 73.94 -4.70
N PHE A 8 16.52 72.92 -5.57
CA PHE A 8 15.48 71.90 -5.51
C PHE A 8 16.01 70.72 -4.68
N ALA A 9 15.52 70.59 -3.45
CA ALA A 9 15.71 69.39 -2.64
C ALA A 9 14.62 68.38 -3.04
N VAL A 10 14.99 67.37 -3.82
CA VAL A 10 14.15 66.19 -4.07
C VAL A 10 14.39 65.22 -2.92
N ALA A 11 13.43 65.15 -1.99
CA ALA A 11 13.39 64.09 -0.99
C ALA A 11 12.94 62.79 -1.70
N LEU A 12 13.88 61.91 -2.02
CA LEU A 12 13.59 60.51 -2.33
C LEU A 12 13.15 59.84 -1.02
N ILE A 13 11.84 59.73 -0.80
CA ILE A 13 11.27 58.81 0.17
C ILE A 13 11.41 57.42 -0.46
N GLY A 14 12.48 56.72 -0.09
CA GLY A 14 12.63 55.30 -0.39
C GLY A 14 11.55 54.52 0.34
N PHE A 15 10.53 54.07 -0.39
CA PHE A 15 9.71 52.94 0.05
C PHE A 15 10.61 51.70 0.02
N ALA A 16 11.33 51.45 1.12
CA ALA A 16 11.80 50.12 1.44
C ALA A 16 10.55 49.28 1.73
N SER A 17 9.98 48.70 0.68
CA SER A 17 9.11 47.55 0.84
C SER A 17 9.99 46.45 1.43
N CYS A 18 9.92 46.27 2.75
CA CYS A 18 10.26 44.99 3.36
C CYS A 18 9.25 43.98 2.81
N ALA A 19 9.55 43.44 1.63
CA ALA A 19 9.05 42.12 1.31
C ALA A 19 9.70 41.21 2.34
N ASP A 20 8.98 40.88 3.41
CA ASP A 20 9.30 39.74 4.25
C ASP A 20 9.39 38.54 3.30
N SER A 21 10.60 38.21 2.86
CA SER A 21 10.84 36.99 2.10
C SER A 21 10.53 35.87 3.07
N LYS A 22 9.29 35.35 3.02
CA LYS A 22 8.92 34.16 3.77
C LYS A 22 10.01 33.13 3.51
N GLN A 23 10.68 32.70 4.58
CA GLN A 23 11.72 31.70 4.47
C GLN A 23 11.09 30.46 3.81
N SER A 24 11.70 30.00 2.73
CA SER A 24 11.19 28.91 1.91
C SER A 24 12.30 27.93 1.58
N MET A 25 11.90 26.70 1.29
CA MET A 25 12.77 25.58 0.96
C MET A 25 12.31 25.01 -0.38
N THR A 26 13.11 25.21 -1.41
CA THR A 26 12.84 24.69 -2.75
C THR A 26 13.22 23.22 -2.81
N ILE A 27 12.26 22.38 -3.20
CA ILE A 27 12.46 20.96 -3.46
C ILE A 27 12.54 20.74 -4.96
N THR A 28 13.64 20.18 -5.43
CA THR A 28 13.84 19.78 -6.82
C THR A 28 13.72 18.27 -6.94
N VAL A 29 12.76 17.80 -7.72
CA VAL A 29 12.49 16.38 -7.93
C VAL A 29 12.84 16.03 -9.37
N THR A 30 13.86 15.20 -9.57
CA THR A 30 14.36 14.82 -10.89
C THR A 30 14.02 13.37 -11.20
N ASN A 31 13.46 13.15 -12.40
CA ASN A 31 13.13 11.84 -12.91
C ASN A 31 14.18 11.39 -13.94
N PRO A 32 15.02 10.39 -13.63
CA PRO A 32 16.05 9.90 -14.55
C PRO A 32 15.50 8.96 -15.63
N LEU A 33 14.24 8.52 -15.55
CA LEU A 33 13.65 7.58 -16.49
C LEU A 33 12.95 8.29 -17.64
N ALA A 34 12.93 7.65 -18.81
CA ALA A 34 12.08 8.02 -19.94
C ALA A 34 10.59 7.64 -19.75
N LEU A 35 10.15 7.46 -18.50
CA LEU A 35 8.79 7.14 -18.10
C LEU A 35 8.31 8.24 -17.15
N GLU A 36 7.14 8.81 -17.41
CA GLU A 36 6.52 9.80 -16.52
C GLU A 36 6.23 9.17 -15.14
N ARG A 37 6.44 9.96 -14.08
CA ARG A 37 5.97 9.67 -12.72
C ARG A 37 4.79 10.59 -12.42
N VAL A 38 3.62 10.03 -12.12
CA VAL A 38 2.42 10.81 -11.80
C VAL A 38 2.01 10.50 -10.37
N GLY A 39 1.93 11.53 -9.53
CA GLY A 39 1.50 11.41 -8.14
C GLY A 39 2.37 10.49 -7.26
N GLU A 40 3.64 10.29 -7.61
CA GLU A 40 4.55 9.44 -6.83
C GLU A 40 4.93 10.16 -5.52
N MET A 41 4.81 9.48 -4.39
CA MET A 41 5.11 10.09 -3.09
C MET A 41 6.59 10.37 -2.94
N VAL A 42 6.92 11.66 -2.80
CA VAL A 42 8.24 12.15 -2.43
C VAL A 42 8.30 12.25 -0.91
N GLU A 43 9.45 11.89 -0.33
CA GLU A 43 9.70 11.97 1.10
C GLU A 43 10.83 12.97 1.39
N VAL A 44 10.60 13.90 2.32
CA VAL A 44 11.61 14.85 2.82
C VAL A 44 11.65 14.77 4.34
N PRO A 45 12.81 14.56 4.99
CA PRO A 45 12.91 14.54 6.45
C PRO A 45 12.42 15.87 7.05
N MET A 46 11.50 15.79 8.01
CA MET A 46 10.96 16.97 8.69
C MET A 46 12.07 17.72 9.46
N SER A 47 13.09 17.01 9.95
CA SER A 47 14.29 17.61 10.55
C SER A 47 14.98 18.60 9.62
N ASP A 48 15.09 18.26 8.33
CA ASP A 48 15.76 19.10 7.33
C ASP A 48 14.89 20.31 6.99
N VAL A 49 13.56 20.12 6.93
CA VAL A 49 12.59 21.22 6.79
C VAL A 49 12.70 22.21 7.94
N VAL A 50 12.67 21.72 9.19
CA VAL A 50 12.79 22.55 10.39
C VAL A 50 14.12 23.31 10.41
N ALA A 51 15.23 22.63 10.10
CA ALA A 51 16.56 23.23 10.08
C ALA A 51 16.68 24.32 8.98
N LYS A 52 16.21 24.02 7.76
CA LYS A 52 16.31 24.93 6.61
C LYS A 52 15.42 26.17 6.77
N LEU A 53 14.21 25.99 7.33
CA LEU A 53 13.22 27.03 7.51
C LEU A 53 13.30 27.73 8.88
N LYS A 54 14.13 27.23 9.80
CA LYS A 54 14.23 27.71 11.20
C LYS A 54 12.86 27.76 11.88
N LEU A 55 12.08 26.69 11.71
CA LEU A 55 10.73 26.60 12.25
C LEU A 55 10.76 26.49 13.78
N ALA A 56 9.78 27.10 14.43
CA ALA A 56 9.44 26.78 15.81
C ALA A 56 8.63 25.47 15.85
N ASP A 57 8.62 24.78 16.98
CA ASP A 57 7.94 23.49 17.17
C ASP A 57 6.44 23.51 16.83
N THR A 58 5.79 24.68 16.93
CA THR A 58 4.35 24.85 16.64
C THR A 58 4.08 25.36 15.22
N ALA A 59 5.11 25.53 14.38
CA ALA A 59 4.93 26.06 13.05
C ALA A 59 4.24 25.04 12.14
N GLN A 60 3.27 25.51 11.37
CA GLN A 60 2.68 24.73 10.29
C GLN A 60 3.38 25.06 8.97
N ILE A 61 3.41 24.08 8.07
CA ILE A 61 3.95 24.22 6.73
C ILE A 61 2.85 24.10 5.68
N VAL A 62 3.17 24.56 4.48
CA VAL A 62 2.47 24.22 3.25
C VAL A 62 3.49 23.72 2.23
N VAL A 63 3.06 22.80 1.37
CA VAL A 63 3.80 22.39 0.18
C VAL A 63 3.12 23.02 -1.01
N LEU A 64 3.87 23.74 -1.84
CA LEU A 64 3.38 24.43 -3.03
C LEU A 64 3.98 23.84 -4.29
N ASP A 65 3.19 23.74 -5.36
CA ASP A 65 3.69 23.47 -6.69
C ASP A 65 4.35 24.71 -7.34
N VAL A 66 4.75 24.59 -8.61
CA VAL A 66 5.40 25.67 -9.38
C VAL A 66 4.47 26.88 -9.61
N ASP A 67 3.15 26.70 -9.57
CA ASP A 67 2.15 27.75 -9.74
C ASP A 67 1.77 28.40 -8.39
N GLY A 68 2.35 27.92 -7.28
CA GLY A 68 2.08 28.41 -5.94
C GLY A 68 0.79 27.85 -5.33
N GLN A 69 0.22 26.79 -5.90
CA GLN A 69 -0.97 26.11 -5.37
C GLN A 69 -0.56 25.09 -4.31
N GLN A 70 -1.38 24.94 -3.25
CA GLN A 70 -1.11 23.95 -2.23
C GLN A 70 -1.32 22.54 -2.77
N VAL A 71 -0.33 21.69 -2.53
CA VAL A 71 -0.39 20.24 -2.73
C VAL A 71 -0.66 19.59 -1.37
N PRO A 72 -1.51 18.56 -1.29
CA PRO A 72 -1.69 17.81 -0.05
C PRO A 72 -0.36 17.26 0.44
N TYR A 73 -0.18 17.26 1.76
CA TYR A 73 0.97 16.63 2.39
C TYR A 73 0.55 15.92 3.68
N GLN A 74 1.44 15.06 4.16
CA GLN A 74 1.34 14.40 5.45
C GLN A 74 2.71 14.38 6.11
N VAL A 75 2.76 14.49 7.44
CA VAL A 75 3.96 14.14 8.23
C VAL A 75 3.76 12.72 8.74
N THR A 76 4.67 11.81 8.41
CA THR A 76 4.58 10.39 8.77
C THR A 76 5.16 10.09 10.15
N TYR A 77 4.88 8.91 10.69
CA TYR A 77 5.38 8.43 11.98
C TYR A 77 6.91 8.47 12.12
N ASP A 78 7.64 8.33 11.01
CA ASP A 78 9.10 8.40 10.91
C ASP A 78 9.59 9.81 10.56
N GLU A 79 8.78 10.83 10.86
CA GLU A 79 9.08 12.25 10.75
C GLU A 79 9.45 12.70 9.33
N LYS A 80 8.76 12.20 8.31
CA LYS A 80 8.93 12.65 6.92
C LYS A 80 7.72 13.43 6.45
N VAL A 81 7.97 14.54 5.78
CA VAL A 81 6.97 15.23 4.96
C VAL A 81 6.83 14.46 3.65
N VAL A 82 5.65 13.90 3.42
CA VAL A 82 5.31 13.21 2.17
C VAL A 82 4.27 13.98 1.38
N PHE A 83 4.45 14.05 0.06
CA PHE A 83 3.53 14.70 -0.87
C PHE A 83 3.65 14.09 -2.27
N PRO A 84 2.57 14.09 -3.08
CA PRO A 84 2.60 13.54 -4.44
C PRO A 84 3.38 14.46 -5.38
N ALA A 85 4.30 13.89 -6.15
CA ALA A 85 5.03 14.58 -7.20
C ALA A 85 4.67 14.04 -8.58
N THR A 86 4.48 14.94 -9.55
CA THR A 86 4.34 14.60 -10.97
C THR A 86 5.54 15.14 -11.72
N VAL A 87 6.29 14.26 -12.36
CA VAL A 87 7.55 14.56 -13.04
C VAL A 87 7.57 13.88 -14.41
N GLU A 88 7.69 14.71 -15.44
CA GLU A 88 7.83 14.26 -16.83
C GLU A 88 8.99 13.29 -17.03
N ALA A 89 8.94 12.52 -18.11
CA ALA A 89 10.04 11.66 -18.54
C ALA A 89 11.35 12.46 -18.73
N ASN A 90 12.44 12.01 -18.10
CA ASN A 90 13.74 12.71 -18.05
C ASN A 90 13.67 14.16 -17.52
N GLY A 91 12.59 14.49 -16.81
CA GLY A 91 12.23 15.84 -16.42
C GLY A 91 12.65 16.19 -14.99
N THR A 92 12.26 17.40 -14.58
CA THR A 92 12.38 17.88 -13.22
C THR A 92 11.15 18.69 -12.86
N ALA A 93 10.64 18.49 -11.65
CA ALA A 93 9.56 19.27 -11.06
C ALA A 93 10.08 20.03 -9.84
N ILE A 94 9.52 21.22 -9.62
CA ILE A 94 9.88 22.10 -8.50
C ILE A 94 8.69 22.24 -7.58
N TYR A 95 8.95 22.05 -6.29
CA TYR A 95 8.01 22.30 -5.20
C TYR A 95 8.64 23.24 -4.18
N THR A 96 7.82 23.89 -3.37
CA THR A 96 8.30 24.79 -2.30
C THR A 96 7.64 24.43 -0.98
N ILE A 97 8.43 24.18 0.06
CA ILE A 97 7.97 24.08 1.44
C ILE A 97 8.21 25.42 2.13
N GLN A 98 7.19 25.95 2.81
CA GLN A 98 7.30 27.20 3.57
C GLN A 98 6.33 27.23 4.76
N PRO A 99 6.53 28.11 5.75
CA PRO A 99 5.54 28.32 6.81
C PRO A 99 4.20 28.78 6.23
N GLY A 100 3.12 28.16 6.69
CA GLY A 100 1.78 28.50 6.24
C GLY A 100 0.71 27.64 6.90
N THR A 101 -0.55 28.05 6.75
CA THR A 101 -1.70 27.28 7.22
C THR A 101 -2.13 26.31 6.11
N PRO A 102 -2.09 24.99 6.34
CA PRO A 102 -2.51 24.01 5.35
C PRO A 102 -4.01 24.08 5.11
N ALA A 103 -4.41 23.87 3.86
CA ALA A 103 -5.79 23.57 3.52
C ALA A 103 -6.22 22.23 4.16
N PRO A 104 -7.52 22.03 4.44
CA PRO A 104 -8.01 20.70 4.77
C PRO A 104 -7.84 19.79 3.55
N PHE A 105 -7.27 18.61 3.76
CA PHE A 105 -7.13 17.57 2.74
C PHE A 105 -7.98 16.36 3.13
N ASP A 106 -8.67 15.79 2.16
CA ASP A 106 -9.46 14.58 2.38
C ASP A 106 -8.56 13.40 2.71
N VAL A 107 -9.05 12.50 3.57
CA VAL A 107 -8.35 11.27 3.88
C VAL A 107 -8.56 10.28 2.74
N VAL A 108 -7.50 9.95 2.03
CA VAL A 108 -7.52 9.02 0.89
C VAL A 108 -7.02 7.65 1.31
N ALA A 109 -5.86 7.56 1.97
CA ALA A 109 -5.29 6.31 2.45
C ALA A 109 -5.48 6.17 3.97
N CYS A 110 -6.24 5.16 4.39
CA CYS A 110 -6.56 4.94 5.80
C CYS A 110 -6.87 3.47 6.11
N GLY A 111 -6.93 3.14 7.40
CA GLY A 111 -7.27 1.82 7.87
C GLY A 111 -7.66 1.79 9.34
N LYS A 112 -8.06 0.60 9.80
CA LYS A 112 -8.58 0.36 11.14
C LYS A 112 -8.36 -1.09 11.57
N TYR A 113 -8.30 -1.28 12.88
CA TYR A 113 -8.35 -2.58 13.54
C TYR A 113 -9.80 -2.95 13.88
N TYR A 114 -10.22 -4.16 13.50
CA TYR A 114 -11.59 -4.67 13.59
C TYR A 114 -11.69 -5.88 14.55
N PRO A 115 -11.78 -5.66 15.87
CA PRO A 115 -11.91 -6.75 16.84
C PRO A 115 -13.18 -7.59 16.62
N GLU A 116 -14.28 -6.96 16.18
CA GLU A 116 -15.52 -7.63 15.81
C GLU A 116 -15.39 -8.56 14.59
N ARG A 117 -14.29 -8.42 13.84
CA ARG A 117 -13.94 -9.24 12.68
C ARG A 117 -12.71 -10.09 12.94
N LEU A 118 -12.70 -10.79 14.08
CA LEU A 118 -11.62 -11.72 14.42
C LEU A 118 -10.24 -11.06 14.45
N ASP A 119 -10.19 -9.83 14.94
CA ASP A 119 -8.99 -9.02 15.06
C ASP A 119 -8.36 -8.67 13.71
N ASP A 120 -9.12 -8.59 12.62
CA ASP A 120 -8.54 -8.19 11.33
C ASP A 120 -8.00 -6.74 11.39
N VAL A 121 -6.89 -6.49 10.70
CA VAL A 121 -6.49 -5.12 10.32
C VAL A 121 -6.80 -4.96 8.84
N ALA A 122 -7.55 -3.92 8.50
CA ALA A 122 -7.89 -3.64 7.11
C ALA A 122 -7.72 -2.16 6.79
N TRP A 123 -7.26 -1.90 5.58
CA TRP A 123 -6.88 -0.57 5.09
C TRP A 123 -7.17 -0.43 3.61
N GLU A 124 -7.26 0.79 3.12
CA GLU A 124 -7.58 1.09 1.74
C GLU A 124 -6.98 2.42 1.29
N ASN A 125 -7.00 2.64 -0.02
CA ASN A 125 -6.87 3.95 -0.63
C ASN A 125 -7.97 4.18 -1.67
N ASP A 126 -7.80 5.16 -2.56
CA ASP A 126 -8.67 5.46 -3.69
C ASP A 126 -8.78 4.35 -4.75
N LEU A 127 -7.89 3.34 -4.74
CA LEU A 127 -7.79 2.31 -5.78
C LEU A 127 -8.15 0.89 -5.32
N GLY A 128 -8.01 0.58 -4.03
CA GLY A 128 -8.29 -0.75 -3.50
C GLY A 128 -8.19 -0.85 -1.98
N GLY A 129 -8.68 -1.95 -1.43
CA GLY A 129 -8.58 -2.29 -0.01
C GLY A 129 -7.83 -3.59 0.23
N PHE A 130 -7.33 -3.78 1.45
CA PHE A 130 -6.49 -4.89 1.84
C PHE A 130 -6.77 -5.31 3.28
N ARG A 131 -6.41 -6.55 3.61
CA ARG A 131 -6.58 -7.11 4.96
C ARG A 131 -5.43 -8.01 5.35
N ALA A 132 -5.03 -7.92 6.62
CA ALA A 132 -4.23 -8.90 7.33
C ALA A 132 -5.07 -9.56 8.44
N TYR A 133 -5.01 -10.89 8.54
CA TYR A 133 -5.81 -11.67 9.49
C TYR A 133 -5.27 -11.62 10.92
N GLY A 134 -6.18 -11.54 11.88
CA GLY A 134 -5.85 -11.31 13.29
C GLY A 134 -5.70 -12.55 14.19
N PRO A 135 -5.22 -12.33 15.44
CA PRO A 135 -5.09 -13.36 16.48
C PRO A 135 -6.36 -14.18 16.74
N ALA A 136 -7.55 -13.58 16.79
CA ALA A 136 -8.79 -14.33 17.04
C ALA A 136 -9.15 -15.30 15.89
N LEU A 137 -8.73 -15.03 14.66
CA LEU A 137 -8.86 -15.99 13.54
C LEU A 137 -7.94 -17.19 13.76
N GLN A 138 -6.68 -16.94 14.11
CA GLN A 138 -5.72 -17.99 14.46
C GLN A 138 -6.20 -18.84 15.63
N ALA A 139 -6.79 -18.23 16.66
CA ALA A 139 -7.31 -18.93 17.85
C ALA A 139 -8.45 -19.91 17.52
N ARG A 140 -9.17 -19.71 16.41
CA ARG A 140 -10.19 -20.65 15.89
C ARG A 140 -9.61 -21.81 15.10
N GLY A 141 -8.30 -21.78 14.82
CA GLY A 141 -7.61 -22.79 14.00
C GLY A 141 -7.73 -22.56 12.50
N GLU A 142 -8.31 -21.43 12.07
CA GLU A 142 -8.40 -21.06 10.66
C GLU A 142 -7.05 -20.56 10.16
N ARG A 143 -6.56 -21.13 9.06
CA ARG A 143 -5.20 -20.87 8.56
C ARG A 143 -5.17 -19.69 7.58
N GLY A 144 -5.29 -18.46 8.09
CA GLY A 144 -5.14 -17.23 7.30
C GLY A 144 -3.68 -16.75 7.25
N PHE A 145 -2.93 -17.15 6.22
CA PHE A 145 -1.49 -16.83 6.11
C PHE A 145 -1.19 -15.64 5.18
N GLY A 146 -2.01 -15.49 4.14
CA GLY A 146 -1.82 -14.49 3.10
C GLY A 146 -2.52 -13.17 3.41
N TYR A 147 -2.27 -12.17 2.56
CA TYR A 147 -3.06 -10.95 2.53
C TYR A 147 -4.31 -11.13 1.68
N ASP A 148 -5.40 -10.56 2.16
CA ASP A 148 -6.64 -10.43 1.39
C ASP A 148 -6.75 -9.06 0.71
N LEU A 149 -7.69 -8.95 -0.21
CA LEU A 149 -7.94 -7.72 -0.94
C LEU A 149 -9.44 -7.46 -1.19
N PHE A 150 -9.77 -6.18 -1.27
CA PHE A 150 -11.07 -5.65 -1.65
C PHE A 150 -10.89 -4.91 -2.97
N THR A 151 -11.65 -5.31 -3.99
CA THR A 151 -11.72 -4.55 -5.23
C THR A 151 -12.47 -3.25 -4.98
N LYS A 152 -12.10 -2.21 -5.72
CA LYS A 152 -12.72 -0.89 -5.62
C LYS A 152 -12.86 -0.27 -7.01
N TYR A 153 -13.98 0.38 -7.26
CA TYR A 153 -14.23 1.15 -8.47
C TYR A 153 -15.35 2.16 -8.23
N ASN A 154 -15.49 3.15 -9.13
CA ASN A 154 -16.60 4.12 -9.10
C ASN A 154 -16.69 4.97 -7.81
N THR A 155 -15.63 4.97 -7.00
CA THR A 155 -15.43 5.87 -5.86
C THR A 155 -13.94 5.99 -5.58
N THR A 156 -13.52 7.14 -5.08
CA THR A 156 -12.17 7.40 -4.54
C THR A 156 -12.20 7.60 -3.02
N GLU A 157 -13.39 7.65 -2.41
CA GLU A 157 -13.57 7.83 -0.97
C GLU A 157 -13.35 6.51 -0.21
N PRO A 158 -12.88 6.53 1.05
CA PRO A 158 -12.85 5.34 1.90
C PRO A 158 -14.24 4.73 2.11
N ILE A 159 -14.39 3.42 1.89
CA ILE A 159 -15.67 2.69 2.01
C ILE A 159 -15.59 1.44 2.89
N LEU A 160 -14.39 0.98 3.22
CA LEU A 160 -14.15 -0.30 3.87
C LEU A 160 -14.75 -0.34 5.28
N GLU A 161 -14.70 0.76 6.03
CA GLU A 161 -15.38 0.86 7.34
C GLU A 161 -16.90 0.68 7.19
N SER A 162 -17.52 1.30 6.19
CA SER A 162 -18.95 1.16 5.91
C SER A 162 -19.31 -0.26 5.49
N LEU A 163 -18.47 -0.92 4.67
CA LEU A 163 -18.65 -2.32 4.27
C LEU A 163 -18.62 -3.26 5.49
N TYR A 164 -17.67 -3.06 6.41
CA TYR A 164 -17.61 -3.82 7.65
C TYR A 164 -18.79 -3.52 8.57
N ALA A 165 -19.18 -2.26 8.72
CA ALA A 165 -20.31 -1.86 9.55
C ALA A 165 -21.62 -2.51 9.10
N GLU A 166 -21.83 -2.61 7.78
CA GLU A 166 -22.99 -3.26 7.17
C GLU A 166 -22.96 -4.79 7.34
N GLU A 167 -21.85 -5.44 6.95
CA GLU A 167 -21.72 -6.89 7.03
C GLU A 167 -21.73 -7.38 8.49
N LEU A 168 -21.23 -6.61 9.45
CA LEU A 168 -21.12 -7.04 10.85
C LEU A 168 -22.23 -6.50 11.75
N ASN A 169 -23.21 -5.79 11.19
CA ASN A 169 -24.30 -5.19 11.96
C ASN A 169 -25.04 -6.25 12.82
N PRO A 170 -25.00 -6.16 14.17
CA PRO A 170 -25.57 -7.18 15.04
C PRO A 170 -27.08 -7.38 14.87
N GLU A 171 -27.81 -6.29 14.64
CA GLU A 171 -29.27 -6.32 14.46
C GLU A 171 -29.64 -7.02 13.16
N LYS A 172 -28.98 -6.68 12.05
CA LYS A 172 -29.21 -7.33 10.75
C LYS A 172 -28.81 -8.81 10.82
N ARG A 173 -27.71 -9.16 11.50
CA ARG A 173 -27.28 -10.55 11.70
C ARG A 173 -28.26 -11.36 12.55
N ALA A 174 -28.75 -10.79 13.65
CA ALA A 174 -29.78 -11.42 14.46
C ALA A 174 -31.06 -11.63 13.62
N LYS A 175 -31.45 -10.62 12.82
CA LYS A 175 -32.63 -10.73 11.96
C LYS A 175 -32.48 -11.81 10.88
N ILE A 176 -31.31 -11.93 10.25
CA ILE A 176 -31.01 -13.01 9.31
C ILE A 176 -31.12 -14.37 10.00
N ALA A 177 -30.60 -14.51 11.22
CA ALA A 177 -30.67 -15.76 11.98
C ALA A 177 -32.11 -16.15 12.36
N GLU A 178 -32.97 -15.18 12.64
CA GLU A 178 -34.41 -15.40 12.84
C GLU A 178 -35.10 -15.81 11.53
N LEU A 179 -34.91 -15.03 10.47
CA LEU A 179 -35.53 -15.28 9.17
C LEU A 179 -35.13 -16.65 8.61
N LYS A 180 -33.90 -17.13 8.83
CA LYS A 180 -33.50 -18.49 8.42
C LYS A 180 -34.43 -19.60 8.93
N LYS A 181 -35.14 -19.37 10.04
CA LYS A 181 -36.06 -20.34 10.64
C LYS A 181 -37.48 -20.25 10.05
N THR A 182 -37.90 -19.08 9.57
CA THR A 182 -39.30 -18.81 9.17
C THR A 182 -39.46 -18.47 7.70
N ASP A 183 -38.50 -17.78 7.09
CA ASP A 183 -38.45 -17.36 5.69
C ASP A 183 -37.00 -17.38 5.17
N PRO A 184 -36.51 -18.55 4.71
CA PRO A 184 -35.15 -18.69 4.20
C PRO A 184 -34.85 -17.81 2.98
N LYS A 185 -35.87 -17.44 2.20
CA LYS A 185 -35.69 -16.58 1.03
C LYS A 185 -35.40 -15.15 1.47
N ALA A 186 -36.22 -14.59 2.36
CA ALA A 186 -35.97 -13.27 2.94
C ALA A 186 -34.63 -13.19 3.69
N ALA A 187 -34.25 -14.27 4.38
CA ALA A 187 -32.94 -14.34 5.03
C ALA A 187 -31.77 -14.25 4.03
N SER A 188 -31.90 -14.94 2.89
CA SER A 188 -30.90 -14.91 1.81
C SER A 188 -30.83 -13.53 1.14
N GLU A 189 -31.98 -12.90 0.88
CA GLU A 189 -32.03 -11.55 0.30
C GLU A 189 -31.37 -10.52 1.24
N LEU A 190 -31.68 -10.55 2.54
CA LEU A 190 -31.06 -9.65 3.51
C LEU A 190 -29.55 -9.91 3.67
N GLN A 191 -29.12 -11.18 3.68
CA GLN A 191 -27.70 -11.53 3.74
C GLN A 191 -26.94 -11.01 2.51
N LYS A 192 -27.54 -11.09 1.32
CA LYS A 192 -26.93 -10.56 0.09
C LYS A 192 -26.84 -9.04 0.12
N ALA A 193 -27.85 -8.37 0.65
CA ALA A 193 -27.92 -6.91 0.71
C ALA A 193 -26.83 -6.28 1.59
N ILE A 194 -26.34 -6.98 2.62
CA ILE A 194 -25.31 -6.46 3.54
C ILE A 194 -23.90 -6.97 3.23
N SER A 195 -23.79 -7.98 2.35
CA SER A 195 -22.55 -8.71 2.12
C SER A 195 -21.58 -7.89 1.29
N TYR A 196 -20.40 -7.60 1.86
CA TYR A 196 -19.27 -7.01 1.12
C TYR A 196 -18.67 -7.98 0.08
N HIS A 197 -19.06 -9.27 0.09
CA HIS A 197 -18.71 -10.24 -0.96
C HIS A 197 -19.61 -10.12 -2.21
N ILE A 198 -20.49 -9.12 -2.24
CA ILE A 198 -21.33 -8.79 -3.37
C ILE A 198 -21.07 -7.33 -3.71
N ASP A 199 -20.89 -7.06 -4.98
CA ASP A 199 -20.68 -5.70 -5.48
C ASP A 199 -21.98 -4.90 -5.47
N HIS A 200 -21.99 -3.84 -4.67
CA HIS A 200 -23.10 -2.88 -4.56
C HIS A 200 -22.81 -1.56 -5.31
N GLY A 201 -21.86 -1.56 -6.24
CA GLY A 201 -21.52 -0.42 -7.09
C GLY A 201 -20.20 0.27 -6.76
N TYR A 202 -19.47 -0.24 -5.77
CA TYR A 202 -18.20 0.32 -5.29
C TYR A 202 -17.07 -0.71 -5.21
N GLY A 203 -17.32 -1.98 -5.54
CA GLY A 203 -16.37 -3.09 -5.42
C GLY A 203 -16.77 -4.10 -4.35
N MET A 204 -15.92 -5.10 -4.11
CA MET A 204 -16.20 -6.23 -3.21
C MET A 204 -14.94 -7.00 -2.79
N ASP A 205 -15.07 -7.81 -1.74
CA ASP A 205 -14.14 -8.92 -1.47
C ASP A 205 -14.58 -10.16 -2.25
N CYS A 206 -13.92 -10.46 -3.37
CA CYS A 206 -14.13 -11.71 -4.11
C CYS A 206 -12.84 -12.54 -4.21
N TYR A 207 -11.86 -12.25 -3.35
CA TYR A 207 -10.58 -12.94 -3.29
C TYR A 207 -10.58 -13.95 -2.15
N ALA A 208 -10.03 -15.15 -2.38
CA ALA A 208 -10.02 -16.19 -1.35
C ALA A 208 -8.60 -16.63 -1.02
N VAL A 209 -8.05 -16.10 0.06
CA VAL A 209 -6.66 -16.36 0.46
C VAL A 209 -6.46 -17.82 0.82
N GLY A 210 -7.26 -18.35 1.74
CA GLY A 210 -7.04 -19.66 2.32
C GLY A 210 -5.66 -19.80 3.00
N PRO A 211 -5.20 -21.03 3.29
CA PRO A 211 -3.88 -21.32 3.85
C PRO A 211 -2.73 -21.15 2.84
N THR A 212 -2.63 -19.99 2.18
CA THR A 212 -1.69 -19.72 1.08
C THR A 212 -0.96 -18.39 1.28
N LEU A 213 -0.03 -18.01 0.38
CA LEU A 213 0.63 -16.70 0.41
C LEU A 213 -0.29 -15.53 -0.06
N GLY A 214 -1.53 -15.81 -0.47
CA GLY A 214 -2.50 -14.78 -0.84
C GLY A 214 -2.00 -13.84 -1.93
N ALA A 215 -2.25 -12.55 -1.73
CA ALA A 215 -1.96 -11.49 -2.71
C ALA A 215 -0.51 -10.96 -2.68
N GLY A 216 0.45 -11.71 -2.12
CA GLY A 216 1.86 -11.29 -2.08
C GLY A 216 2.48 -11.32 -0.69
N VAL A 217 2.16 -12.30 0.16
CA VAL A 217 2.88 -12.45 1.43
C VAL A 217 4.30 -12.96 1.21
N ALA A 218 5.25 -12.36 1.91
CA ALA A 218 6.61 -12.87 2.05
C ALA A 218 6.69 -14.00 3.10
N ALA A 219 7.58 -14.97 2.93
CA ALA A 219 7.78 -16.08 3.86
C ALA A 219 9.20 -16.64 3.76
N LEU A 220 9.80 -17.06 4.87
CA LEU A 220 11.06 -17.81 4.85
C LEU A 220 10.86 -19.19 4.21
N MET A 221 11.94 -19.76 3.66
CA MET A 221 11.94 -21.11 3.10
C MET A 221 13.02 -22.00 3.73
N ALA A 222 12.66 -23.26 4.00
CA ALA A 222 13.58 -24.33 4.36
C ALA A 222 13.66 -25.33 3.21
N GLY A 223 14.69 -25.18 2.36
CA GLY A 223 14.72 -25.87 1.06
C GLY A 223 13.54 -25.41 0.20
N ASP A 224 12.74 -26.36 -0.30
CA ASP A 224 11.55 -26.07 -1.10
C ASP A 224 10.28 -25.86 -0.24
N THR A 225 10.38 -25.97 1.09
CA THR A 225 9.23 -25.81 2.00
C THR A 225 9.09 -24.35 2.45
N ILE A 226 7.91 -23.77 2.21
CA ILE A 226 7.54 -22.45 2.70
C ILE A 226 7.17 -22.52 4.19
N ILE A 227 7.79 -21.65 4.99
CA ILE A 227 7.44 -21.42 6.41
C ILE A 227 6.41 -20.30 6.43
N TYR A 228 5.13 -20.68 6.39
CA TYR A 228 4.04 -19.70 6.31
C TYR A 228 3.95 -18.86 7.60
N PRO A 229 3.92 -17.52 7.50
CA PRO A 229 3.58 -16.66 8.62
C PRO A 229 2.11 -16.88 8.97
N TYR A 230 1.77 -16.87 10.26
CA TYR A 230 0.42 -17.16 10.71
C TYR A 230 -0.09 -16.11 11.67
N CYS A 231 -0.88 -15.17 11.12
CA CYS A 231 -1.48 -14.04 11.79
C CYS A 231 -0.48 -13.17 12.59
N TYR A 232 -0.70 -11.87 12.60
CA TYR A 232 0.09 -11.03 13.48
C TYR A 232 -0.30 -11.32 14.94
N ARG A 233 0.63 -11.11 15.88
CA ARG A 233 0.42 -11.14 17.33
C ARG A 233 0.00 -9.77 17.85
N THR A 234 0.71 -8.73 17.43
CA THR A 234 0.39 -7.33 17.76
C THR A 234 0.40 -6.47 16.51
N GLN A 235 -0.41 -5.41 16.53
CA GLN A 235 -0.48 -4.41 15.46
C GLN A 235 -0.38 -3.00 16.05
N GLU A 236 0.19 -2.10 15.27
CA GLU A 236 0.25 -0.66 15.57
C GLU A 236 0.03 0.12 14.27
N ILE A 237 -1.07 0.85 14.17
CA ILE A 237 -1.29 1.81 13.07
C ILE A 237 -0.41 3.04 13.34
N LEU A 238 0.56 3.24 12.47
CA LEU A 238 1.57 4.28 12.57
C LEU A 238 1.16 5.56 11.82
N ASP A 239 0.54 5.40 10.65
CA ASP A 239 -0.01 6.50 9.85
C ASP A 239 -1.44 6.18 9.45
N ASN A 240 -2.32 7.19 9.47
CA ASN A 240 -3.71 7.02 9.06
C ASN A 240 -4.23 8.22 8.25
N GLY A 241 -3.53 8.51 7.15
CA GLY A 241 -3.89 9.54 6.18
C GLY A 241 -3.34 10.94 6.50
N PRO A 242 -3.58 11.91 5.61
CA PRO A 242 -4.48 11.81 4.45
C PRO A 242 -3.93 11.03 3.24
N LEU A 243 -2.61 10.93 3.08
CA LEU A 243 -1.97 10.40 1.86
C LEU A 243 -1.38 9.01 2.02
N ARG A 244 -1.00 8.63 3.23
CA ARG A 244 -0.35 7.36 3.55
C ARG A 244 -0.99 6.72 4.76
N PHE A 245 -1.33 5.45 4.62
CA PHE A 245 -1.57 4.54 5.72
C PHE A 245 -0.32 3.71 5.97
N THR A 246 0.02 3.47 7.24
CA THR A 246 1.12 2.59 7.64
C THR A 246 0.72 1.78 8.87
N VAL A 247 0.96 0.47 8.84
CA VAL A 247 0.80 -0.41 9.99
C VAL A 247 2.05 -1.24 10.22
N LYS A 248 2.43 -1.38 11.50
CA LYS A 248 3.43 -2.34 11.96
C LYS A 248 2.73 -3.57 12.50
N LEU A 249 3.13 -4.75 12.02
CA LEU A 249 2.66 -6.05 12.45
C LEU A 249 3.85 -6.84 13.02
N GLU A 250 3.71 -7.39 14.21
CA GLU A 250 4.69 -8.31 14.80
C GLU A 250 4.05 -9.67 14.96
N PHE A 251 4.70 -10.74 14.52
CA PHE A 251 4.16 -12.09 14.49
C PHE A 251 4.57 -12.91 15.72
N ASN A 252 3.89 -14.02 15.92
CA ASN A 252 4.32 -15.02 16.91
C ASN A 252 5.70 -15.60 16.53
N PRO A 253 6.52 -16.02 17.52
CA PRO A 253 7.80 -16.68 17.24
C PRO A 253 7.63 -17.89 16.31
N LEU A 254 8.46 -17.95 15.28
CA LEU A 254 8.55 -19.01 14.30
C LEU A 254 9.61 -20.03 14.71
N VAL A 255 9.37 -21.29 14.38
CA VAL A 255 10.39 -22.34 14.47
C VAL A 255 11.13 -22.41 13.14
N VAL A 256 12.40 -21.99 13.14
CA VAL A 256 13.26 -21.91 11.97
C VAL A 256 14.56 -22.65 12.25
N ARG A 257 14.82 -23.74 11.52
CA ARG A 257 16.02 -24.61 11.68
C ARG A 257 16.30 -25.02 13.14
N GLY A 258 15.26 -25.23 13.94
CA GLY A 258 15.37 -25.62 15.35
C GLY A 258 15.47 -24.46 16.35
N ASP A 259 15.54 -23.21 15.89
CA ASP A 259 15.35 -22.03 16.73
C ASP A 259 13.87 -21.67 16.79
N SER A 260 13.29 -21.61 17.99
CA SER A 260 11.86 -21.31 18.19
C SER A 260 11.56 -19.83 18.47
N ASN A 261 12.57 -18.96 18.45
CA ASN A 261 12.46 -17.57 18.89
C ASN A 261 12.64 -16.55 17.76
N VAL A 262 12.58 -16.99 16.50
CA VAL A 262 12.65 -16.07 15.35
C VAL A 262 11.35 -15.27 15.27
N VAL A 263 11.42 -13.95 15.44
CA VAL A 263 10.22 -13.09 15.41
C VAL A 263 10.26 -12.24 14.16
N GLU A 264 9.20 -12.37 13.36
CA GLU A 264 8.98 -11.59 12.16
C GLU A 264 8.25 -10.28 12.49
N THR A 265 8.72 -9.18 11.91
CA THR A 265 8.07 -7.87 11.93
C THR A 265 7.87 -7.38 10.51
N ARG A 266 6.69 -6.80 10.24
CA ARG A 266 6.36 -6.14 8.98
C ARG A 266 5.96 -4.70 9.23
N VAL A 267 6.48 -3.79 8.42
CA VAL A 267 5.92 -2.43 8.27
C VAL A 267 5.32 -2.35 6.87
N ILE A 268 4.01 -2.16 6.80
CA ILE A 268 3.24 -2.13 5.55
C ILE A 268 2.70 -0.72 5.37
N SER A 269 2.95 -0.10 4.22
CA SER A 269 2.38 1.20 3.88
C SER A 269 1.64 1.17 2.55
N LEU A 270 0.57 1.97 2.46
CA LEU A 270 -0.21 2.19 1.24
C LEU A 270 -0.35 3.70 1.01
N ASP A 271 0.04 4.13 -0.18
CA ASP A 271 -0.04 5.52 -0.60
C ASP A 271 -1.27 5.75 -1.46
N ALA A 272 -1.87 6.94 -1.35
CA ALA A 272 -2.88 7.43 -2.29
C ALA A 272 -2.36 7.31 -3.74
N GLY A 273 -3.21 6.85 -4.65
CA GLY A 273 -2.89 6.64 -6.06
C GLY A 273 -2.02 5.42 -6.39
N SER A 274 -1.61 4.62 -5.39
CA SER A 274 -0.83 3.40 -5.62
C SER A 274 -1.70 2.14 -5.63
N TYR A 275 -1.55 1.27 -6.64
CA TYR A 275 -2.14 -0.08 -6.59
C TYR A 275 -1.38 -1.03 -5.66
N LEU A 276 -0.17 -0.66 -5.26
CA LEU A 276 0.75 -1.52 -4.52
C LEU A 276 1.06 -0.94 -3.13
N ASN A 277 0.98 -1.82 -2.15
CA ASN A 277 1.53 -1.64 -0.81
C ASN A 277 3.05 -1.79 -0.87
N LYS A 278 3.78 -1.00 -0.08
CA LYS A 278 5.16 -1.28 0.28
C LYS A 278 5.16 -2.15 1.52
N THR A 279 6.03 -3.15 1.58
CA THR A 279 6.23 -3.96 2.80
C THR A 279 7.71 -4.13 3.07
N ILE A 280 8.10 -3.81 4.29
CA ILE A 280 9.44 -4.04 4.82
C ILE A 280 9.34 -5.14 5.86
N VAL A 281 10.05 -6.24 5.65
CA VAL A 281 10.08 -7.40 6.55
C VAL A 281 11.44 -7.48 7.24
N SER A 282 11.44 -7.76 8.54
CA SER A 282 12.65 -8.07 9.31
C SER A 282 12.41 -9.27 10.24
N TYR A 283 13.48 -10.01 10.52
CA TYR A 283 13.46 -11.16 11.41
C TYR A 283 14.49 -10.97 12.52
N THR A 284 14.02 -10.86 13.75
CA THR A 284 14.92 -10.87 14.92
C THR A 284 15.24 -12.31 15.32
N ASN A 285 16.42 -12.52 15.90
CA ASN A 285 16.96 -13.83 16.32
C ASN A 285 17.20 -14.86 15.18
N LEU A 286 17.02 -14.49 13.91
CA LEU A 286 17.49 -15.33 12.82
C LEU A 286 19.02 -15.38 12.83
N LYS A 287 19.60 -16.57 12.75
CA LYS A 287 21.06 -16.77 12.92
C LYS A 287 21.83 -16.92 11.63
N GLU A 288 21.17 -17.37 10.57
CA GLU A 288 21.79 -17.72 9.29
C GLU A 288 20.95 -17.16 8.15
N ALA A 289 21.62 -16.87 7.03
CA ALA A 289 20.95 -16.51 5.80
C ALA A 289 19.97 -17.61 5.36
N MET A 290 18.81 -17.18 4.87
CA MET A 290 17.76 -18.07 4.40
C MET A 290 17.08 -17.52 3.17
N PRO A 291 16.62 -18.39 2.25
CA PRO A 291 15.76 -17.94 1.17
C PRO A 291 14.46 -17.36 1.75
N VAL A 292 14.03 -16.26 1.17
CA VAL A 292 12.73 -15.64 1.40
C VAL A 292 11.98 -15.61 0.09
N THR A 293 10.69 -15.92 0.11
CA THR A 293 9.83 -15.88 -1.07
C THR A 293 8.67 -14.94 -0.87
N THR A 294 8.30 -14.21 -1.91
CA THR A 294 7.02 -13.50 -2.01
C THR A 294 6.15 -14.26 -3.01
N GLY A 295 4.91 -14.57 -2.62
CA GLY A 295 4.06 -15.44 -3.43
C GLY A 295 2.65 -14.93 -3.69
N LEU A 296 2.18 -15.20 -4.90
CA LEU A 296 0.81 -15.01 -5.34
C LEU A 296 0.13 -16.39 -5.42
N VAL A 297 -1.01 -16.59 -4.76
CA VAL A 297 -1.73 -17.87 -4.85
C VAL A 297 -2.25 -18.11 -6.26
N LEU A 298 -2.04 -19.32 -6.77
CA LEU A 298 -2.51 -19.78 -8.06
C LEU A 298 -3.73 -20.68 -7.87
N ARG A 299 -4.83 -20.40 -8.60
CA ARG A 299 -6.08 -21.19 -8.55
C ARG A 299 -6.41 -21.90 -9.87
N GLU A 300 -5.52 -21.78 -10.84
CA GLU A 300 -5.59 -22.47 -12.13
C GLU A 300 -4.17 -22.89 -12.53
N PRO A 301 -3.88 -24.19 -12.78
CA PRO A 301 -2.53 -24.65 -13.09
C PRO A 301 -1.90 -24.01 -14.33
N ASP A 302 -2.73 -23.64 -15.30
CA ASP A 302 -2.41 -23.00 -16.58
C ASP A 302 -2.83 -21.52 -16.63
N GLY A 303 -3.01 -20.91 -15.45
CA GLY A 303 -3.36 -19.50 -15.32
C GLY A 303 -2.34 -18.55 -15.95
N ALA A 304 -2.80 -17.39 -16.42
CA ALA A 304 -1.94 -16.39 -17.04
C ALA A 304 -1.03 -15.73 -15.98
N THR A 305 0.26 -16.02 -16.04
CA THR A 305 1.27 -15.58 -15.07
C THR A 305 2.47 -14.95 -15.77
N VAL A 306 3.16 -14.06 -15.06
CA VAL A 306 4.51 -13.60 -15.41
C VAL A 306 5.40 -13.83 -14.20
N ALA A 307 6.57 -14.43 -14.43
CA ALA A 307 7.59 -14.64 -13.42
C ALA A 307 8.94 -14.13 -13.94
N ASP A 308 9.22 -12.85 -13.75
CA ASP A 308 10.37 -12.17 -14.35
C ASP A 308 11.35 -11.68 -13.26
N ALA A 309 12.25 -12.58 -12.85
CA ALA A 309 13.27 -12.26 -11.84
C ALA A 309 14.23 -11.16 -12.31
N ALA A 310 14.57 -11.14 -13.60
CA ALA A 310 15.51 -10.19 -14.17
C ALA A 310 14.96 -8.76 -14.08
N ASN A 311 13.70 -8.56 -14.48
CA ASN A 311 13.04 -7.27 -14.40
C ASN A 311 12.39 -7.00 -13.04
N GLY A 312 12.34 -7.99 -12.13
CA GLY A 312 11.97 -7.79 -10.74
C GLY A 312 10.48 -7.68 -10.48
N TYR A 313 9.67 -8.48 -11.16
CA TYR A 313 8.24 -8.55 -10.87
C TYR A 313 7.63 -9.91 -11.17
N ILE A 314 6.52 -10.19 -10.51
CA ILE A 314 5.65 -11.35 -10.77
C ILE A 314 4.20 -10.89 -10.88
N THR A 315 3.40 -11.53 -11.72
CA THR A 315 1.97 -11.27 -11.87
C THR A 315 1.15 -12.54 -12.03
N TYR A 316 -0.13 -12.46 -11.67
CA TYR A 316 -1.11 -13.50 -11.96
C TYR A 316 -2.49 -12.87 -12.25
N VAL A 317 -3.16 -13.39 -13.28
CA VAL A 317 -4.57 -13.10 -13.57
C VAL A 317 -5.44 -14.09 -12.83
N ASP A 318 -5.98 -13.65 -11.71
CA ASP A 318 -6.81 -14.43 -10.83
C ASP A 318 -8.27 -14.50 -11.33
N PRO A 319 -8.84 -15.70 -11.52
CA PRO A 319 -10.22 -15.86 -11.95
C PRO A 319 -11.23 -15.60 -10.82
N THR A 320 -10.79 -15.26 -9.61
CA THR A 320 -11.60 -15.22 -8.37
C THR A 320 -12.11 -16.61 -7.98
N THR A 321 -12.89 -16.68 -6.90
CA THR A 321 -13.62 -17.92 -6.55
C THR A 321 -14.85 -18.18 -7.41
N ASP A 322 -15.35 -17.18 -8.12
CA ASP A 322 -16.51 -17.32 -9.00
C ASP A 322 -16.08 -17.78 -10.40
N ARG A 323 -16.15 -19.09 -10.62
CA ARG A 323 -15.80 -19.71 -11.91
C ARG A 323 -16.73 -19.33 -13.06
N SER A 324 -17.87 -18.67 -12.80
CA SER A 324 -18.70 -18.13 -13.88
C SER A 324 -18.08 -16.88 -14.52
N GLY A 325 -17.12 -16.24 -13.83
CA GLY A 325 -16.49 -15.00 -14.25
C GLY A 325 -17.38 -13.76 -14.06
N ALA A 326 -18.55 -13.88 -13.41
CA ALA A 326 -19.46 -12.75 -13.20
C ALA A 326 -18.83 -11.68 -12.31
N ASN A 327 -17.93 -12.06 -11.40
CA ASN A 327 -17.16 -11.14 -10.56
C ASN A 327 -15.97 -10.47 -11.26
N GLY A 328 -15.72 -10.77 -12.54
CA GLY A 328 -14.53 -10.28 -13.25
C GLY A 328 -13.26 -11.00 -12.83
N LYS A 329 -12.11 -10.43 -13.17
CA LYS A 329 -10.77 -10.97 -12.89
C LYS A 329 -9.95 -9.98 -12.08
N ILE A 330 -9.24 -10.49 -11.07
CA ILE A 330 -8.31 -9.71 -10.28
C ILE A 330 -6.91 -9.89 -10.87
N PHE A 331 -6.21 -8.80 -11.12
CA PHE A 331 -4.81 -8.85 -11.53
C PHE A 331 -3.95 -8.61 -10.29
N VAL A 332 -3.32 -9.65 -9.77
CA VAL A 332 -2.41 -9.54 -8.60
C VAL A 332 -0.96 -9.46 -9.07
N GLY A 333 -0.12 -8.82 -8.27
CA GLY A 333 1.29 -8.65 -8.63
C GLY A 333 2.18 -8.25 -7.47
N ALA A 334 3.46 -8.53 -7.62
CA ALA A 334 4.51 -8.04 -6.73
C ALA A 334 5.72 -7.53 -7.52
N ALA A 335 6.38 -6.49 -7.01
CA ALA A 335 7.55 -5.85 -7.60
C ALA A 335 8.67 -5.68 -6.56
N PHE A 336 9.92 -5.73 -7.02
CA PHE A 336 11.09 -5.83 -6.15
C PHE A 336 12.14 -4.75 -6.48
N PRO A 337 12.50 -3.88 -5.50
CA PRO A 337 13.57 -2.91 -5.69
C PRO A 337 14.94 -3.58 -5.76
N ALA A 338 15.13 -4.67 -5.02
CA ALA A 338 16.34 -5.48 -5.06
C ALA A 338 16.30 -6.52 -6.20
N GLN A 339 17.46 -7.13 -6.47
CA GLN A 339 17.55 -8.25 -7.41
C GLN A 339 16.81 -9.47 -6.85
N VAL A 340 16.01 -10.12 -7.70
CA VAL A 340 15.34 -11.39 -7.40
C VAL A 340 16.24 -12.52 -7.92
N LYS A 341 16.46 -13.55 -7.10
CA LYS A 341 17.33 -14.69 -7.45
C LYS A 341 16.65 -15.61 -8.44
N GLU A 342 15.37 -15.91 -8.22
CA GLU A 342 14.57 -16.79 -9.06
C GLU A 342 13.10 -16.36 -9.01
N ALA A 343 12.38 -16.47 -10.13
CA ALA A 343 10.94 -16.33 -10.15
C ALA A 343 10.34 -17.48 -10.96
N LYS A 344 9.33 -18.16 -10.42
CA LYS A 344 8.74 -19.34 -11.04
C LYS A 344 7.32 -19.62 -10.56
N VAL A 345 6.60 -20.43 -11.34
CA VAL A 345 5.37 -21.08 -10.90
C VAL A 345 5.73 -22.40 -10.19
N VAL A 346 5.13 -22.63 -9.03
CA VAL A 346 5.25 -23.88 -8.28
C VAL A 346 3.85 -24.45 -8.07
N LEU A 347 3.59 -25.63 -8.63
CA LEU A 347 2.33 -26.35 -8.42
C LEU A 347 2.38 -27.19 -7.15
N LEU A 348 1.27 -27.19 -6.43
CA LEU A 348 1.09 -28.02 -5.23
C LEU A 348 0.76 -29.47 -5.63
N SER A 349 1.30 -30.42 -4.88
CA SER A 349 0.89 -31.82 -4.98
C SER A 349 -0.58 -32.01 -4.57
N GLU A 350 -1.23 -33.09 -5.00
CA GLU A 350 -2.62 -33.38 -4.63
C GLU A 350 -2.89 -33.42 -3.12
N LYS A 351 -1.87 -33.80 -2.33
CA LYS A 351 -1.94 -33.72 -0.87
C LYS A 351 -1.95 -32.26 -0.41
N GLU A 352 -1.02 -31.47 -0.90
CA GLU A 352 -0.92 -30.06 -0.55
C GLU A 352 -2.15 -29.28 -1.00
N LYS A 353 -2.71 -29.52 -2.20
CA LYS A 353 -3.96 -28.86 -2.65
C LYS A 353 -5.08 -29.00 -1.63
N LYS A 354 -5.28 -30.21 -1.08
CA LYS A 354 -6.29 -30.48 -0.04
C LYS A 354 -6.00 -29.70 1.25
N GLU A 355 -4.74 -29.66 1.67
CA GLU A 355 -4.31 -28.88 2.83
C GLU A 355 -4.27 -27.37 2.58
N ARG A 356 -4.36 -26.96 1.31
CA ARG A 356 -4.18 -25.57 0.86
C ARG A 356 -5.47 -24.95 0.30
N GLY A 357 -6.62 -25.45 0.76
CA GLY A 357 -7.93 -24.89 0.40
C GLY A 357 -8.29 -25.06 -1.08
N GLY A 358 -7.68 -26.04 -1.76
CA GLY A 358 -7.89 -26.29 -3.18
C GLY A 358 -7.07 -25.40 -4.11
N ALA A 359 -6.13 -24.60 -3.60
CA ALA A 359 -5.20 -23.85 -4.44
C ALA A 359 -4.33 -24.80 -5.28
N ASP A 360 -3.99 -24.40 -6.49
CA ASP A 360 -3.20 -25.19 -7.43
C ASP A 360 -1.70 -24.96 -7.27
N GLY A 361 -1.28 -23.83 -6.71
CA GLY A 361 0.13 -23.43 -6.70
C GLY A 361 0.38 -22.04 -6.13
N HIS A 362 1.59 -21.56 -6.42
CA HIS A 362 2.00 -20.18 -6.25
C HIS A 362 2.82 -19.71 -7.44
N VAL A 363 2.70 -18.43 -7.79
CA VAL A 363 3.77 -17.71 -8.49
C VAL A 363 4.69 -17.15 -7.42
N LEU A 364 5.97 -17.52 -7.45
CA LEU A 364 6.95 -17.18 -6.42
C LEU A 364 8.07 -16.31 -6.99
N ALA A 365 8.50 -15.33 -6.21
CA ALA A 365 9.76 -14.62 -6.37
C ALA A 365 10.62 -14.92 -5.15
N ILE A 366 11.78 -15.55 -5.37
CA ILE A 366 12.70 -16.02 -4.34
C ILE A 366 13.93 -15.12 -4.32
N SER A 367 14.29 -14.68 -3.12
CA SER A 367 15.48 -13.90 -2.81
C SER A 367 16.21 -14.51 -1.61
N GLU A 368 17.36 -13.94 -1.25
CA GLU A 368 18.10 -14.27 -0.03
C GLU A 368 17.75 -13.22 1.04
N TYR A 369 17.53 -13.66 2.28
CA TYR A 369 17.42 -12.78 3.45
C TYR A 369 18.64 -12.98 4.35
N GLU A 370 19.28 -11.87 4.72
CA GLU A 370 20.43 -11.85 5.61
C GLU A 370 20.01 -11.43 7.03
N PRO A 371 20.46 -12.12 8.09
CA PRO A 371 20.19 -11.71 9.46
C PRO A 371 20.54 -10.25 9.74
N GLY A 372 19.59 -9.52 10.34
CA GLY A 372 19.75 -8.09 10.63
C GLY A 372 19.54 -7.15 9.44
N SER A 373 19.21 -7.68 8.25
CA SER A 373 18.79 -6.86 7.11
C SER A 373 17.27 -6.66 7.07
N GLU A 374 16.82 -5.86 6.12
CA GLU A 374 15.41 -5.72 5.76
C GLU A 374 15.15 -6.33 4.38
N TYR A 375 13.97 -6.91 4.20
CA TYR A 375 13.46 -7.34 2.90
C TYR A 375 12.31 -6.42 2.49
N THR A 376 12.56 -5.57 1.50
CA THR A 376 11.57 -4.64 0.95
C THR A 376 11.01 -5.16 -0.36
N TYR A 377 9.68 -5.17 -0.47
CA TYR A 377 8.98 -5.51 -1.70
C TYR A 377 7.64 -4.76 -1.78
N TYR A 378 7.02 -4.80 -2.95
CA TYR A 378 5.75 -4.13 -3.22
C TYR A 378 4.74 -5.14 -3.73
N TRP A 379 3.47 -5.03 -3.33
CA TRP A 379 2.43 -5.99 -3.69
C TRP A 379 1.05 -5.37 -3.68
N GLY A 380 0.15 -5.89 -4.50
CA GLY A 380 -1.23 -5.41 -4.57
C GLY A 380 -1.96 -5.93 -5.78
N SER A 381 -2.98 -5.21 -6.21
CA SER A 381 -3.87 -5.70 -7.25
C SER A 381 -4.59 -4.60 -8.02
N ALA A 382 -5.02 -4.93 -9.23
CA ALA A 382 -6.07 -4.23 -9.96
C ALA A 382 -7.24 -5.18 -10.26
N TRP A 383 -8.34 -4.63 -10.79
CA TRP A 383 -9.55 -5.37 -11.12
C TRP A 383 -10.06 -4.98 -12.50
N ASP A 384 -10.43 -5.97 -13.32
CA ASP A 384 -10.78 -5.75 -14.73
C ASP A 384 -12.06 -4.91 -14.95
N LYS A 385 -12.87 -4.73 -13.91
CA LYS A 385 -14.01 -3.81 -13.90
C LYS A 385 -13.65 -2.37 -13.50
N ALA A 386 -12.42 -2.11 -13.08
CA ALA A 386 -11.91 -0.78 -12.71
C ALA A 386 -11.10 -0.14 -13.87
N ALA A 387 -10.05 0.62 -13.55
CA ALA A 387 -9.28 1.38 -14.55
C ALA A 387 -8.34 0.49 -15.39
N ILE A 388 -7.66 -0.49 -14.78
CA ILE A 388 -6.82 -1.47 -15.51
C ILE A 388 -7.70 -2.66 -15.89
N LYS A 389 -8.02 -2.78 -17.18
CA LYS A 389 -9.02 -3.74 -17.68
C LYS A 389 -8.47 -5.01 -18.31
N THR A 390 -7.16 -5.06 -18.59
CA THR A 390 -6.55 -6.17 -19.31
C THR A 390 -5.28 -6.67 -18.64
N PRO A 391 -4.95 -7.97 -18.79
CA PRO A 391 -3.67 -8.52 -18.33
C PRO A 391 -2.46 -7.76 -18.90
N ASP A 392 -2.50 -7.37 -20.18
CA ASP A 392 -1.41 -6.63 -20.82
C ASP A 392 -1.18 -5.25 -20.17
N ALA A 393 -2.26 -4.54 -19.82
CA ALA A 393 -2.16 -3.26 -19.12
C ALA A 393 -1.60 -3.44 -17.71
N TRP A 394 -1.99 -4.51 -16.99
CA TRP A 394 -1.43 -4.84 -15.68
C TRP A 394 0.05 -5.22 -15.76
N ASN A 395 0.42 -6.09 -16.69
CA ASN A 395 1.81 -6.51 -16.88
C ASN A 395 2.70 -5.33 -17.27
N LYS A 396 2.21 -4.42 -18.12
CA LYS A 396 2.90 -3.17 -18.43
C LYS A 396 3.07 -2.30 -17.18
N TYR A 397 2.00 -2.10 -16.41
CA TYR A 397 2.05 -1.34 -15.15
C TYR A 397 3.09 -1.93 -14.18
N MET A 398 3.08 -3.23 -13.96
CA MET A 398 4.01 -3.91 -13.05
C MET A 398 5.47 -3.83 -13.52
N ALA A 399 5.71 -4.02 -14.82
CA ALA A 399 7.05 -3.89 -15.40
C ALA A 399 7.60 -2.45 -15.29
N GLU A 400 6.76 -1.44 -15.55
CA GLU A 400 7.12 -0.04 -15.36
C GLU A 400 7.32 0.28 -13.88
N TYR A 401 6.44 -0.18 -12.99
CA TYR A 401 6.58 0.01 -11.53
C TYR A 401 7.89 -0.58 -11.00
N ALA A 402 8.30 -1.77 -11.46
CA ALA A 402 9.58 -2.36 -11.06
C ALA A 402 10.79 -1.53 -11.55
N GLN A 403 10.76 -1.02 -12.79
CA GLN A 403 11.79 -0.09 -13.29
C GLN A 403 11.84 1.18 -12.45
N LYS A 404 10.66 1.68 -12.08
CA LYS A 404 10.45 2.87 -11.28
C LYS A 404 11.07 2.75 -9.88
N LEU A 405 10.90 1.61 -9.23
CA LEU A 405 11.52 1.27 -7.94
C LEU A 405 13.06 1.17 -8.02
N ARG A 406 13.57 0.62 -9.11
CA ARG A 406 15.01 0.39 -9.32
C ARG A 406 15.76 1.63 -9.79
N THR A 407 15.03 2.67 -10.22
CA THR A 407 15.59 3.97 -10.62
C THR A 407 14.80 5.10 -9.96
N PRO A 408 14.91 5.27 -8.64
CA PRO A 408 14.05 6.19 -7.88
C PRO A 408 14.21 7.65 -8.30
N LEU A 409 13.19 8.46 -8.02
CA LEU A 409 13.29 9.91 -8.11
C LEU A 409 14.46 10.43 -7.26
N THR A 410 15.17 11.44 -7.75
CA THR A 410 16.19 12.15 -6.98
C THR A 410 15.58 13.43 -6.42
N VAL A 411 15.72 13.65 -5.12
CA VAL A 411 15.13 14.79 -4.39
C VAL A 411 16.26 15.63 -3.79
N ALA A 412 16.30 16.93 -4.10
CA ALA A 412 17.34 17.86 -3.64
C ALA A 412 16.75 19.15 -3.05
N TYR A 413 17.37 19.70 -2.00
CA TYR A 413 16.89 20.88 -1.26
C TYR A 413 17.93 21.57 -0.36
#